data_AF-A0A941NA40-F1
#
_entry.id   AF-A0A941NA40-F1
#
_cell.length_a   1.000
_cell.length_b   1.000
_cell.length_c   1.000
_cell.angle_alpha   90.00
_cell.angle_beta   90.00
_cell.angle_gamma   90.00
#
_symmetry.space_group_name_H-M   'P 1'
#
loop_
_entity.id
_entity.type
_entity.pdbx_description
1 polymer ?
#
loop_
_entity_poly.entity_id
_entity_poly.type
_entity_poly.pdbx_seq_one_letter_code
_entity_poly.pdbx_strand_id
1 'polypeptide(L)'
;MSDTGPDDLKRLGARLDDAQQRLAPRKTQAPPTQMGIAVRFSTELVAALLVGGAIGWGLDWLFGYFGIHTKPWLMIAFVVLGIAAGIRNVMRAATEINAQIAAQGPAPAARDDEES
;
A
#
# COMPACT_ATOMS: atom_id res chain seq x y z
N MET A 1 16.95 -46.09 -26.86
CA MET A 1 15.64 -45.47 -26.62
C MET A 1 15.80 -44.50 -25.46
N SER A 2 16.35 -43.31 -25.71
CA SER A 2 16.50 -42.26 -24.69
C SER A 2 15.40 -41.24 -24.95
N ASP A 3 14.20 -41.56 -24.49
CA ASP A 3 13.11 -40.59 -24.40
C ASP A 3 13.34 -39.78 -23.12
N THR A 4 14.28 -38.85 -23.19
CA THR A 4 14.81 -38.12 -22.03
C THR A 4 15.23 -36.73 -22.49
N GLY A 5 14.26 -36.01 -23.06
CA GLY A 5 14.47 -34.67 -23.63
C GLY A 5 13.54 -33.63 -23.01
N PRO A 6 12.21 -33.87 -22.93
CA PRO A 6 11.26 -32.85 -22.48
C PRO A 6 10.96 -32.89 -20.97
N ASP A 7 10.82 -34.08 -20.39
CA ASP A 7 10.28 -34.24 -19.03
C ASP A 7 11.30 -33.93 -17.92
N ASP A 8 12.58 -34.16 -18.19
CA ASP A 8 13.66 -33.81 -17.28
C ASP A 8 13.86 -32.31 -17.19
N LEU A 9 13.70 -31.58 -18.29
CA LEU A 9 13.75 -30.12 -18.29
C LEU A 9 12.59 -29.52 -17.50
N LYS A 10 11.40 -30.13 -17.55
CA LYS A 10 10.25 -29.72 -16.73
C LYS A 10 10.52 -29.96 -15.24
N ARG A 11 11.13 -31.09 -14.86
CA ARG A 11 11.48 -31.40 -13.47
C ARG A 11 12.60 -30.50 -12.95
N LEU A 12 13.58 -30.19 -13.77
CA LEU A 12 14.66 -29.26 -13.42
C LEU A 12 14.13 -27.84 -13.31
N GLY A 13 13.25 -27.41 -14.22
CA GLY A 13 12.53 -26.14 -14.12
C GLY A 13 11.72 -26.03 -12.84
N ALA A 14 10.95 -27.05 -12.48
CA ALA A 14 10.19 -27.09 -11.23
C ALA A 14 11.10 -27.04 -9.98
N ARG A 15 12.25 -27.72 -10.01
CA ARG A 15 13.24 -27.69 -8.92
C ARG A 15 13.96 -26.34 -8.82
N LEU A 16 14.24 -25.71 -9.96
CA LEU A 16 14.83 -24.38 -10.03
C LEU A 16 13.84 -23.33 -9.55
N ASP A 17 12.56 -23.42 -9.90
CA ASP A 17 11.52 -22.53 -9.37
C ASP A 17 11.33 -22.70 -7.86
N ASP A 18 11.35 -23.93 -7.33
CA ASP A 18 11.28 -24.17 -5.88
C ASP A 18 12.52 -23.62 -5.16
N ALA A 19 13.72 -23.87 -5.70
CA ALA A 19 14.96 -23.34 -5.17
C ALA A 19 15.02 -21.81 -5.27
N GLN A 20 14.52 -21.23 -6.38
CA GLN A 20 14.45 -19.80 -6.58
C GLN A 20 13.40 -19.16 -5.66
N GLN A 21 12.28 -19.80 -5.35
CA GLN A 21 11.32 -19.30 -4.35
C GLN A 21 11.87 -19.37 -2.93
N ARG A 22 12.72 -20.35 -2.63
CA ARG A 22 13.45 -20.48 -1.35
C ARG A 22 14.58 -19.46 -1.20
N LEU A 23 15.25 -19.11 -2.31
CA LEU A 23 16.38 -18.18 -2.36
C LEU A 23 15.96 -16.74 -2.70
N ALA A 24 14.79 -16.55 -3.30
CA ALA A 24 14.15 -15.26 -3.41
C ALA A 24 14.11 -14.76 -1.98
N PRO A 25 14.82 -13.66 -1.66
CA PRO A 25 14.88 -13.19 -0.31
C PRO A 25 13.42 -13.04 0.09
N ARG A 26 12.97 -13.90 1.02
CA ARG A 26 11.74 -13.64 1.73
C ARG A 26 12.05 -12.26 2.28
N LYS A 27 11.48 -11.21 1.66
CA LYS A 27 11.52 -9.89 2.23
C LYS A 27 10.79 -10.15 3.52
N THR A 28 11.54 -10.45 4.57
CA THR A 28 11.10 -10.43 5.94
C THR A 28 10.86 -8.95 6.12
N GLN A 29 9.72 -8.50 5.60
CA GLN A 29 9.20 -7.18 5.82
C GLN A 29 9.05 -7.19 7.32
N ALA A 30 9.92 -6.41 7.98
CA ALA A 30 9.82 -6.24 9.40
C ALA A 30 8.35 -5.94 9.69
N PRO A 31 7.74 -6.61 10.69
CA PRO A 31 6.34 -6.39 11.00
C PRO A 31 6.09 -4.88 11.10
N PRO A 32 4.99 -4.38 10.50
CA PRO A 32 4.77 -2.96 10.35
C PRO A 32 4.84 -2.28 11.72
N THR A 33 5.85 -1.43 11.91
CA THR A 33 6.03 -0.69 13.16
C THR A 33 4.94 0.37 13.27
N GLN A 34 4.56 0.73 14.50
CA GLN A 34 3.58 1.81 14.73
C GLN A 34 4.00 3.11 14.03
N MET A 35 5.30 3.41 14.05
CA MET A 35 5.87 4.58 13.35
C MET A 35 5.73 4.46 11.82
N GLY A 36 6.01 3.29 11.24
CA GLY A 36 5.86 3.06 9.80
C GLY A 36 4.42 3.19 9.32
N ILE A 37 3.46 2.73 10.14
CA ILE A 37 2.02 2.89 9.88
C ILE A 37 1.64 4.37 9.91
N ALA A 38 2.07 5.11 10.93
CA ALA A 38 1.79 6.55 11.04
C ALA A 38 2.37 7.34 9.86
N VAL A 39 3.61 7.05 9.46
CA VAL A 39 4.24 7.67 8.29
C VAL A 39 3.42 7.38 7.03
N ARG A 40 3.05 6.12 6.79
CA ARG A 40 2.23 5.75 5.62
C ARG A 40 0.92 6.54 5.58
N PHE A 41 0.17 6.58 6.68
CA PHE A 41 -1.09 7.33 6.73
C PHE A 41 -0.89 8.82 6.48
N SER A 42 0.15 9.42 7.06
CA SER A 42 0.48 10.83 6.82
C SER A 42 0.81 11.09 5.34
N THR A 43 1.61 10.23 4.70
CA THR A 43 1.98 10.37 3.29
C THR A 43 0.79 10.20 2.36
N GLU A 44 -0.14 9.30 2.68
CA GLU A 44 -1.36 9.08 1.89
C GLU A 44 -2.27 10.30 1.94
N LEU A 45 -2.43 10.91 3.12
CA LEU A 45 -3.21 12.14 3.29
C LEU A 45 -2.57 13.33 2.57
N VAL A 46 -1.26 13.52 2.73
CA VAL A 46 -0.53 14.60 2.05
C VAL A 46 -0.56 14.41 0.53
N ALA A 47 -0.34 13.18 0.04
CA ALA A 47 -0.41 12.88 -1.39
C ALA A 47 -1.81 13.16 -1.95
N ALA A 48 -2.86 12.74 -1.26
CA ALA A 48 -4.23 12.98 -1.69
C ALA A 48 -4.58 14.48 -1.73
N LEU A 49 -4.08 15.25 -0.76
CA LEU A 49 -4.25 16.71 -0.74
C LEU A 49 -3.49 17.40 -1.87
N LEU A 50 -2.24 16.99 -2.14
CA LEU A 50 -1.44 17.52 -3.24
C LEU A 50 -2.09 17.21 -4.59
N VAL A 51 -2.57 15.98 -4.79
CA VAL A 51 -3.26 15.57 -6.03
C VAL A 51 -4.58 16.34 -6.19
N GLY A 52 -5.41 16.40 -5.15
CA GLY A 52 -6.68 17.15 -5.18
C GLY A 52 -6.45 18.64 -5.44
N GLY A 53 -5.48 19.25 -4.76
CA GLY A 53 -5.10 20.65 -4.96
C GLY A 53 -4.56 20.92 -6.36
N ALA A 54 -3.67 20.07 -6.88
CA ALA A 54 -3.10 20.21 -8.22
C ALA A 54 -4.17 20.09 -9.32
N ILE A 55 -5.07 19.10 -9.21
CA ILE A 55 -6.18 18.93 -10.15
C ILE A 55 -7.13 20.13 -10.06
N GLY A 56 -7.51 20.53 -8.84
CA GLY A 56 -8.39 21.66 -8.61
C GLY A 56 -7.85 22.98 -9.18
N TRP A 57 -6.55 23.24 -8.94
CA TRP A 57 -5.87 24.41 -9.49
C TRP A 57 -5.75 24.37 -11.02
N GLY A 58 -5.40 23.22 -11.59
CA GLY A 58 -5.33 23.06 -13.05
C GLY A 58 -6.68 23.25 -13.73
N LEU A 59 -7.77 22.78 -13.10
CA LEU A 59 -9.12 23.00 -13.59
C LEU A 59 -9.53 24.47 -13.46
N ASP A 60 -9.30 25.12 -12.32
CA ASP A 60 -9.58 26.55 -12.18
C ASP A 60 -8.83 27.39 -13.23
N TRP A 61 -7.57 27.02 -13.57
CA TRP A 61 -6.81 27.68 -14.64
C TRP A 61 -7.43 27.46 -16.03
N LEU A 62 -7.85 26.23 -16.35
CA LEU A 62 -8.47 25.91 -17.63
C LEU A 62 -9.83 26.63 -17.80
N PHE A 63 -10.67 26.64 -16.76
CA PHE A 63 -11.96 27.33 -16.78
C PHE A 63 -11.80 28.86 -16.83
N GLY A 64 -10.79 29.40 -16.14
CA GLY A 64 -10.41 30.80 -16.25
C GLY A 64 -9.94 31.17 -17.65
N TYR A 65 -9.18 30.31 -18.32
CA TYR A 65 -8.75 30.49 -19.71
C TYR A 65 -9.94 30.49 -20.70
N PHE A 66 -10.99 29.71 -20.43
CA PHE A 66 -12.22 29.65 -21.23
C PHE A 66 -13.19 30.83 -20.98
N GLY A 67 -12.84 31.80 -20.13
CA GLY A 67 -13.65 33.00 -19.88
C GLY A 67 -14.81 32.80 -18.89
N ILE A 68 -14.80 31.68 -18.16
CA ILE A 68 -15.77 31.41 -17.10
C ILE A 68 -15.22 32.08 -15.83
N HIS A 69 -15.89 33.13 -15.34
CA HIS A 69 -15.53 33.81 -14.08
C HIS A 69 -15.94 32.97 -12.85
N THR A 70 -15.40 31.77 -12.74
CA THR A 70 -15.50 30.96 -11.53
C THR A 70 -14.43 31.42 -10.55
N LYS A 71 -14.86 31.89 -9.37
CA LYS A 71 -14.01 31.89 -8.15
C LYS A 71 -13.48 30.45 -7.93
N PRO A 72 -12.41 30.20 -7.14
CA PRO A 72 -11.73 28.90 -7.06
C PRO A 72 -12.55 27.81 -6.33
N TRP A 73 -13.77 27.57 -6.81
CA TRP A 73 -14.74 26.62 -6.30
C TRP A 73 -14.34 25.20 -6.69
N LEU A 74 -13.73 25.00 -7.87
CA LEU A 74 -13.21 23.69 -8.27
C LEU A 74 -12.03 23.30 -7.40
N MET A 75 -11.12 24.23 -7.04
CA MET A 75 -10.08 23.95 -6.04
C MET A 75 -10.66 23.41 -4.74
N ILE A 76 -11.66 24.09 -4.17
CA ILE A 76 -12.27 23.70 -2.91
C ILE A 76 -12.93 22.32 -3.04
N ALA A 77 -13.72 22.11 -4.11
CA ALA A 77 -14.38 20.83 -4.36
C ALA A 77 -13.38 19.68 -4.50
N PHE A 78 -12.31 19.87 -5.27
CA PHE A 78 -11.29 18.84 -5.47
C PHE A 78 -10.39 18.62 -4.26
N VAL A 79 -10.14 19.63 -3.43
CA VAL A 79 -9.48 19.45 -2.13
C VAL A 79 -10.33 18.59 -1.21
N VAL A 80 -11.63 18.87 -1.09
CA VAL A 80 -12.56 18.06 -0.28
C VAL A 80 -12.62 16.62 -0.81
N LEU A 81 -12.70 16.46 -2.13
CA LEU A 81 -12.70 15.14 -2.77
C LEU A 81 -11.37 14.40 -2.56
N GLY A 82 -10.24 15.11 -2.63
CA GLY A 82 -8.91 14.59 -2.32
C GLY A 82 -8.81 14.12 -0.86
N ILE A 83 -9.30 14.92 0.09
CA ILE A 83 -9.36 14.54 1.51
C ILE A 83 -10.23 13.28 1.70
N ALA A 84 -11.40 13.22 1.08
CA ALA A 84 -12.28 12.05 1.15
C ALA A 84 -11.60 10.79 0.57
N ALA A 85 -10.89 10.92 -0.55
CA ALA A 85 -10.11 9.84 -1.14
C ALA A 85 -8.94 9.40 -0.23
N GLY A 86 -8.23 10.35 0.38
CA GLY A 86 -7.15 10.10 1.34
C GLY A 86 -7.65 9.32 2.56
N ILE A 87 -8.75 9.77 3.19
CA ILE A 87 -9.38 9.07 4.31
C ILE A 87 -9.80 7.66 3.90
N ARG A 88 -10.43 7.50 2.72
CA ARG A 88 -10.80 6.16 2.20
C ARG A 88 -9.59 5.25 2.05
N ASN A 89 -8.45 5.77 1.60
CA ASN A 89 -7.24 4.96 1.45
C ASN A 89 -6.62 4.58 2.81
N VAL A 90 -6.61 5.51 3.77
CA VAL A 90 -6.18 5.23 5.14
C VAL A 90 -7.05 4.17 5.80
N MET A 91 -8.39 4.27 5.68
CA MET A 91 -9.30 3.27 6.22
C MET A 91 -9.05 1.88 5.62
N ARG A 92 -8.85 1.81 4.30
CA ARG A 92 -8.50 0.56 3.62
C ARG A 92 -7.19 -0.01 4.15
N ALA A 93 -6.15 0.81 4.28
CA ALA A 93 -4.86 0.38 4.81
C ALA A 93 -4.98 -0.09 6.29
N ALA A 94 -5.78 0.60 7.11
CA ALA A 94 -6.04 0.19 8.48
C ALA A 94 -6.77 -1.17 8.55
N THR A 95 -7.77 -1.41 7.70
CA THR A 95 -8.45 -2.71 7.64
C THR A 95 -7.51 -3.85 7.23
N GLU A 96 -6.59 -3.58 6.29
CA GLU A 96 -5.60 -4.56 5.84
C GLU A 96 -4.58 -4.90 6.94
N ILE A 97 -4.09 -3.88 7.65
CA ILE A 97 -3.18 -4.06 8.80
C ILE A 97 -3.86 -4.85 9.90
N ASN A 98 -5.10 -4.51 10.26
CA ASN A 98 -5.86 -5.22 11.29
C ASN A 98 -6.09 -6.70 10.92
N ALA A 99 -6.41 -6.99 9.65
CA ALA A 99 -6.55 -8.36 9.16
C ALA A 99 -5.24 -9.15 9.25
N GLN A 100 -4.10 -8.51 8.96
CA GLN A 100 -2.77 -9.12 9.10
C GLN A 100 -2.41 -9.41 10.56
N ILE A 101 -2.76 -8.53 11.49
CA ILE A 101 -2.55 -8.74 12.94
C ILE A 101 -3.41 -9.91 13.42
N ALA A 102 -4.69 -9.97 13.03
CA ALA A 102 -5.58 -11.06 13.41
C ALA A 102 -5.13 -12.43 12.84
N ALA A 103 -4.58 -12.45 11.63
CA ALA A 103 -4.08 -13.67 10.98
C ALA A 103 -2.76 -14.19 11.59
N GLN A 104 -1.97 -13.34 12.25
CA GLN A 104 -0.70 -13.73 12.87
C GLN A 104 -0.88 -14.40 14.24
N GLY A 105 -2.10 -14.41 14.80
CA GLY A 105 -2.38 -14.95 16.14
C GLY A 105 -1.75 -14.10 17.25
N PRO A 106 -2.13 -14.29 18.52
CA PRO A 106 -1.53 -13.55 19.63
C PRO A 106 -0.02 -13.78 19.64
N ALA A 107 0.77 -12.71 19.66
CA ALA A 107 2.18 -12.82 20.00
C ALA A 107 2.27 -13.62 21.31
N PRO A 108 3.16 -14.64 21.42
CA PRO A 108 3.31 -15.39 22.66
C PRO A 108 3.47 -14.36 23.77
N ALA A 109 2.49 -14.34 24.69
CA ALA A 109 2.55 -13.51 25.87
C ALA A 109 3.94 -13.67 26.44
N ALA A 110 4.59 -12.53 26.74
CA ALA A 110 5.78 -12.52 27.58
C ALA A 110 5.42 -13.31 28.84
N ARG A 111 5.81 -14.59 28.83
CA ARG A 111 5.76 -15.49 29.94
C ARG A 111 7.10 -15.28 30.63
N ASP A 112 7.01 -15.04 31.93
CA ASP A 112 8.01 -15.37 32.95
C ASP A 112 9.01 -14.25 33.31
N ASP A 113 8.59 -13.35 34.21
CA ASP A 113 9.48 -12.66 35.17
C ASP A 113 8.77 -11.91 36.32
N GLU A 114 7.65 -12.43 36.87
CA GLU A 114 7.11 -12.00 38.19
C GLU A 114 6.76 -13.19 39.11
N GLU A 115 7.61 -14.22 39.14
CA GLU A 115 7.64 -15.19 40.25
C GLU A 115 9.08 -15.37 40.74
N SER A 116 9.46 -14.60 41.77
CA SER A 116 10.60 -14.86 42.67
C SER A 116 10.47 -14.02 43.94
#